data_AF-W2D3H4-F1
#
_entry.id   AF-W2D3H4-F1
#
_cell.length_a   1.000
_cell.length_b   1.000
_cell.length_c   1.000
_cell.angle_alpha   90.00
_cell.angle_beta   90.00
_cell.angle_gamma   90.00
#
_symmetry.space_group_name_H-M   'P 1'
#
loop_
_entity.id
_entity.type
_entity.pdbx_description
1 polymer ?
#
loop_
_entity_poly.entity_id
_entity_poly.type
_entity_poly.pdbx_seq_one_letter_code
_entity_poly.pdbx_strand_id
1 'polypeptide(L)'
;MFGAVPRTAWGRRYEADHLNRCVLAMQIGLVRVEDRILLIDTGVGTKHLERLSRSYYAFHQLTDPAVTLTRLGIRPDDVTDAILTHLHFDHCG
;
A
#
# COMPACT_ATOMS: atom_id res chain seq x y z
N MET A 1 8.17 3.47 12.18
CA MET A 1 9.06 2.74 11.25
C MET A 1 10.25 2.09 11.94
N PHE A 2 11.19 2.84 12.54
CA PHE A 2 12.47 2.26 12.98
C PHE A 2 12.60 1.96 14.49
N GLY A 3 11.53 2.08 15.27
CA GLY A 3 11.50 1.72 16.68
C GLY A 3 12.63 2.37 17.50
N ALA A 4 13.39 1.56 18.23
CA ALA A 4 14.51 2.00 19.07
C ALA A 4 15.77 2.43 18.30
N VAL A 5 15.81 2.27 16.97
CA VAL A 5 16.99 2.64 16.18
C VAL A 5 17.13 4.18 16.13
N PRO A 6 18.31 4.75 16.46
CA PRO A 6 18.51 6.19 16.45
C PRO A 6 18.36 6.80 15.05
N ARG A 7 17.84 8.03 14.97
CA ARG A 7 17.70 8.78 13.71
C ARG A 7 19.01 8.98 12.96
N THR A 8 20.10 9.18 13.69
CA THR A 8 21.45 9.28 13.13
C THR A 8 21.91 8.01 12.40
N ALA A 9 21.31 6.86 12.69
CA ALA A 9 21.57 5.59 12.02
C ALA A 9 20.61 5.34 10.86
N TRP A 10 19.29 5.34 11.09
CA TRP A 10 18.32 5.01 10.03
C TRP A 10 18.21 6.11 8.97
N GLY A 11 18.43 7.37 9.34
CA GLY A 11 18.32 8.53 8.44
C GLY A 11 19.40 8.57 7.34
N ARG A 12 20.43 7.71 7.45
CA ARG A 12 21.43 7.54 6.38
C ARG A 12 20.91 6.74 5.18
N ARG A 13 19.84 5.96 5.40
CA ARG A 13 19.26 5.06 4.39
C ARG A 13 17.87 5.47 3.95
N TYR A 14 17.11 6.14 4.83
CA TYR A 14 15.76 6.58 4.54
C TYR A 14 15.68 8.09 4.75
N GLU A 15 15.41 8.79 3.66
CA GLU A 15 15.13 10.22 3.72
C GLU A 15 13.83 10.46 4.49
N ALA A 16 13.84 11.52 5.29
CA ALA A 16 12.67 11.97 6.02
C ALA A 16 12.47 13.47 5.82
N ASP A 17 11.22 13.89 5.73
CA ASP A 17 10.89 15.30 5.59
C ASP A 17 11.06 16.10 6.89
N HIS A 18 10.71 17.39 6.85
CA HIS A 18 10.79 18.29 8.01
C HIS A 18 9.87 17.88 9.18
N LEU A 19 8.85 17.06 8.93
CA LEU A 19 7.97 16.47 9.95
C LEU A 19 8.44 15.07 10.38
N ASN A 20 9.63 14.64 9.96
CA ASN A 20 10.22 13.35 10.26
C ASN A 20 9.42 12.15 9.67
N ARG A 21 8.71 12.36 8.57
CA ARG A 21 7.99 11.31 7.82
C ARG A 21 8.89 10.72 6.75
N CYS A 22 8.85 9.40 6.60
CA CYS A 22 9.58 8.68 5.56
C CYS A 22 8.65 8.32 4.41
N VAL A 23 9.18 8.25 3.18
CA VAL A 23 8.43 7.71 2.04
C VAL A 23 8.32 6.20 2.18
N LEU A 24 7.09 5.69 2.16
CA LEU A 24 6.78 4.27 2.16
C LEU A 24 5.97 3.94 0.91
N ALA A 25 6.41 2.92 0.18
CA ALA A 25 5.66 2.43 -0.96
C ALA A 25 4.58 1.47 -0.46
N MET A 26 3.32 1.84 -0.67
CA MET A 26 2.20 0.93 -0.54
C MET A 26 2.03 0.23 -1.88
N GLN A 27 2.37 -1.05 -1.92
CA GLN A 27 2.33 -1.88 -3.12
C GLN A 27 1.46 -3.10 -2.84
N ILE A 28 0.69 -3.49 -3.84
CA ILE A 28 -0.07 -4.74 -3.82
C ILE A 28 0.67 -5.78 -4.66
N GLY A 29 0.58 -7.04 -4.27
CA GLY A 29 1.11 -8.16 -5.04
C GLY A 29 0.05 -8.77 -5.92
N LEU A 30 0.43 -9.25 -7.10
CA LEU A 30 -0.44 -10.04 -7.97
C LEU A 30 0.26 -11.34 -8.32
N VAL A 31 -0.38 -12.48 -8.03
CA VAL A 31 0.14 -13.81 -8.37
C VAL A 31 -0.87 -14.51 -9.26
N ARG A 32 -0.40 -15.06 -10.38
CA ARG A 32 -1.18 -15.94 -11.26
C ARG A 32 -0.63 -17.34 -11.12
N VAL A 33 -1.47 -18.30 -10.78
CA VAL A 33 -1.09 -19.72 -10.65
C VAL A 33 -2.27 -20.58 -11.06
N GLU A 34 -2.07 -21.47 -12.03
CA GLU A 34 -3.13 -22.31 -12.60
C GLU A 34 -4.35 -21.47 -13.04
N ASP A 35 -5.53 -21.76 -12.50
CA ASP A 35 -6.79 -21.05 -12.73
C ASP A 35 -7.06 -19.93 -11.69
N ARG A 36 -6.08 -19.63 -10.83
CA ARG A 36 -6.21 -18.67 -9.73
C ARG A 36 -5.48 -17.37 -9.99
N ILE A 37 -6.10 -16.28 -9.58
CA ILE A 37 -5.54 -14.93 -9.57
C ILE A 37 -5.61 -14.41 -8.14
N LEU A 38 -4.47 -14.34 -7.48
CA LEU A 38 -4.36 -13.94 -6.08
C LEU A 38 -3.89 -12.50 -6.02
N LEU A 39 -4.60 -11.69 -5.25
CA LEU A 39 -4.21 -10.33 -4.92
C LEU A 39 -3.68 -10.29 -3.47
N ILE A 40 -2.45 -9.82 -3.28
CA ILE A 40 -1.83 -9.66 -1.95
C ILE A 40 -1.98 -8.20 -1.54
N ASP A 41 -2.74 -7.97 -0.47
CA ASP A 41 -3.20 -6.65 0.00
C ASP A 41 -4.01 -5.86 -1.05
N THR A 42 -4.79 -4.88 -0.58
CA THR A 42 -5.66 -4.02 -1.41
C THR A 42 -5.31 -2.54 -1.30
N GLY A 43 -4.30 -2.20 -0.49
CA GLY A 43 -3.88 -0.82 -0.24
C GLY A 43 -4.84 -0.08 0.67
N VAL A 44 -4.86 1.26 0.55
CA VAL A 44 -5.57 2.18 1.45
C VAL A 44 -7.07 2.37 1.14
N GLY A 45 -7.52 1.90 -0.01
CA GLY A 45 -8.88 2.13 -0.50
C GLY A 45 -9.27 3.62 -0.53
N THR A 46 -10.58 3.89 -0.42
CA THR A 46 -11.13 5.26 -0.47
C THR A 46 -11.87 5.67 0.80
N LYS A 47 -12.22 4.71 1.68
CA LYS A 47 -13.15 4.89 2.79
C LYS A 47 -12.76 5.99 3.77
N HIS A 48 -11.46 6.18 4.02
CA HIS A 48 -10.95 7.13 5.00
C HIS A 48 -9.85 8.05 4.46
N LEU A 49 -9.66 8.07 3.14
CA LEU A 49 -8.50 8.70 2.52
C LEU A 49 -8.40 10.20 2.86
N GLU A 50 -9.50 10.94 2.81
CA GLU A 50 -9.51 12.37 3.15
C GLU A 50 -9.12 12.62 4.62
N ARG A 51 -9.73 11.88 5.56
CA ARG A 51 -9.44 11.98 7.00
C ARG A 51 -7.98 11.64 7.30
N LEU A 52 -7.45 10.58 6.67
CA LEU A 52 -6.07 10.16 6.84
C LEU A 52 -5.09 11.18 6.22
N SER A 53 -5.43 11.77 5.07
CA SER A 53 -4.62 12.81 4.40
C SER A 53 -4.56 14.11 5.19
N ARG A 54 -5.63 14.44 5.93
CA ARG A 54 -5.68 15.59 6.86
C ARG A 54 -4.94 15.34 8.18
N SER A 55 -4.44 14.12 8.39
CA SER A 55 -3.75 13.73 9.63
C SER A 55 -2.22 13.79 9.44
N TYR A 56 -1.51 12.73 9.83
CA TYR A 56 -0.06 12.60 9.76
C TYR A 56 0.44 11.97 8.45
N TYR A 57 -0.44 11.43 7.61
CA TYR A 57 -0.07 10.80 6.34
C TYR A 57 -0.08 11.78 5.17
N ALA A 58 0.96 11.70 4.34
CA ALA A 58 1.03 12.41 3.05
C ALA A 58 0.98 11.39 1.92
N PHE A 59 -0.23 11.04 1.48
CA PHE A 59 -0.40 10.15 0.34
C PHE A 59 0.00 10.84 -0.96
N HIS A 60 0.63 10.09 -1.84
CA HIS A 60 1.01 10.53 -3.17
C HIS A 60 0.87 9.38 -4.16
N GLN A 61 0.54 9.68 -5.41
CA GLN A 61 0.54 8.70 -6.52
C GLN A 61 -0.29 7.44 -6.23
N LEU A 62 -1.36 7.57 -5.45
CA LEU A 62 -2.27 6.45 -5.20
C LEU A 62 -2.93 6.02 -6.50
N THR A 63 -2.97 4.72 -6.72
CA THR A 63 -3.65 4.11 -7.85
C THR A 63 -4.62 3.07 -7.33
N ASP A 64 -5.85 3.09 -7.84
CA ASP A 64 -6.84 2.07 -7.54
C ASP A 64 -6.35 0.70 -8.09
N PRO A 65 -6.32 -0.36 -7.27
CA PRO A 65 -6.02 -1.72 -7.71
C PRO A 65 -6.80 -2.12 -8.98
N ALA A 66 -8.08 -1.77 -9.09
CA ALA A 66 -8.93 -2.11 -10.23
C ALA A 66 -8.41 -1.48 -11.53
N VAL A 67 -7.92 -0.24 -11.48
CA VAL A 67 -7.29 0.44 -12.63
C VAL A 67 -6.02 -0.29 -13.05
N THR A 68 -5.21 -0.73 -12.08
CA THR A 68 -3.95 -1.43 -12.34
C THR A 68 -4.21 -2.83 -12.92
N LEU A 69 -5.18 -3.57 -12.36
CA LEU A 69 -5.61 -4.88 -12.88
C LEU A 69 -6.13 -4.77 -14.31
N THR A 70 -6.95 -3.76 -14.60
CA THR A 70 -7.51 -3.53 -15.94
C THR A 70 -6.39 -3.27 -16.96
N ARG A 71 -5.34 -2.52 -16.60
CA ARG A 71 -4.15 -2.31 -17.44
C ARG A 71 -3.39 -3.61 -17.74
N LEU A 72 -3.53 -4.62 -16.89
CA LEU A 72 -2.95 -5.96 -17.07
C LEU A 72 -3.92 -6.94 -17.76
N GLY A 73 -5.07 -6.46 -18.24
CA GLY A 73 -6.11 -7.27 -18.87
C GLY A 73 -6.89 -8.17 -17.91
N ILE A 74 -6.88 -7.86 -16.61
CA ILE A 74 -7.62 -8.59 -15.57
C ILE A 74 -8.80 -7.74 -15.13
N ARG A 75 -10.02 -8.31 -15.10
CA ARG A 75 -11.13 -7.67 -14.42
C ARG A 75 -11.02 -7.91 -12.92
N PRO A 76 -11.40 -6.96 -12.06
CA PRO A 76 -11.43 -7.19 -10.62
C PRO A 76 -12.19 -8.46 -10.21
N ASP A 77 -13.29 -8.78 -10.91
CA ASP A 77 -14.10 -9.98 -10.68
C ASP A 77 -13.37 -11.29 -11.01
N ASP A 78 -12.27 -11.25 -11.77
CA ASP A 78 -11.46 -12.43 -12.10
C ASP A 78 -10.47 -12.79 -10.96
N VAL A 79 -10.29 -11.89 -9.98
CA VAL A 79 -9.47 -12.16 -8.79
C VAL A 79 -10.17 -13.22 -7.94
N THR A 80 -9.55 -14.38 -7.79
CA THR A 80 -10.12 -15.52 -7.09
C THR A 80 -9.90 -15.45 -5.58
N ASP A 81 -8.80 -14.85 -5.14
CA ASP A 81 -8.41 -14.80 -3.74
C ASP A 81 -7.80 -13.44 -3.39
N ALA A 82 -8.18 -12.89 -2.24
CA ALA A 82 -7.53 -11.74 -1.62
C ALA A 82 -6.77 -12.20 -0.37
N ILE A 83 -5.44 -12.11 -0.39
CA ILE A 83 -4.57 -12.43 0.73
C ILE A 83 -4.18 -11.12 1.41
N LEU A 84 -4.76 -10.88 2.58
CA LEU A 84 -4.37 -9.75 3.42
C LEU A 84 -3.23 -10.19 4.32
N THR A 85 -2.06 -9.55 4.21
CA THR A 85 -0.91 -9.84 5.07
C THR A 85 -1.25 -9.57 6.53
N HIS A 86 -2.05 -8.53 6.76
CA HIS A 86 -2.69 -8.16 8.02
C HIS A 86 -3.77 -7.11 7.75
N LEU A 87 -4.45 -6.65 8.81
CA LEU A 87 -5.65 -5.81 8.71
C LEU A 87 -5.41 -4.33 9.09
N HIS A 88 -4.24 -3.80 8.78
CA HIS A 88 -4.02 -2.36 8.87
C HIS A 88 -4.59 -1.63 7.65
N PHE A 89 -4.90 -0.35 7.83
CA PHE A 89 -5.60 0.47 6.85
C PHE A 89 -4.84 0.60 5.52
N ASP A 90 -3.52 0.51 5.51
CA ASP A 90 -2.64 0.57 4.34
C ASP A 90 -2.54 -0.77 3.58
N HIS A 91 -3.21 -1.81 4.09
CA HIS A 91 -3.26 -3.14 3.48
C HIS A 91 -4.68 -3.55 3.11
N CYS A 92 -5.70 -3.12 3.85
CA CYS A 92 -7.10 -3.59 3.70
C CYS A 92 -8.14 -2.46 3.72
N GLY A 93 -7.80 -1.28 3.18
CA GLY A 93 -8.62 -0.07 3.25
C GLY A 93 -9.83 -0.02 2.32
#